data_AF-A0A150HQA6-F1
#
_entry.id   AF-A0A150HQA6-F1
#
_cell.length_a   1.000
_cell.length_b   1.000
_cell.length_c   1.000
_cell.angle_alpha   90.00
_cell.angle_beta   90.00
_cell.angle_gamma   90.00
#
_symmetry.space_group_name_H-M   'P 1'
#
loop_
_entity.id
_entity.type
_entity.pdbx_description
1 polymer ?
#
loop_
_entity_poly.entity_id
_entity_poly.type
_entity_poly.pdbx_seq_one_letter_code
_entity_poly.pdbx_strand_id
1 'polypeptide(L)' 'MTAFPIGTTHIESDGTFWKCEKNMWSHWNHYFRKWCSYVGPVNQNFIDVRMPLVGEV' A
#
# COMPACT_ATOMS: atom_id res chain seq x y z
N MET A 1 7.51 -1.05 -24.31
CA MET A 1 6.33 -0.99 -23.44
C MET A 1 6.80 -1.28 -22.02
N THR A 2 6.77 -0.29 -21.14
CA THR A 2 7.20 -0.44 -19.74
C THR A 2 6.23 -1.38 -19.04
N ALA A 3 6.68 -2.60 -18.74
CA ALA A 3 5.85 -3.60 -18.09
C ALA A 3 5.73 -3.25 -16.60
N PHE A 4 4.59 -2.66 -16.21
CA PHE A 4 4.29 -2.37 -14.82
C PHE A 4 3.98 -3.67 -14.06
N PRO A 5 4.38 -3.78 -12.78
CA PRO A 5 3.97 -4.91 -11.94
C PRO A 5 2.45 -4.98 -11.85
N ILE A 6 1.90 -6.20 -11.94
CA ILE A 6 0.45 -6.41 -11.86
C ILE A 6 -0.04 -5.94 -10.48
N GLY A 7 -1.10 -5.13 -10.49
CA GLY A 7 -1.66 -4.54 -9.28
C GLY A 7 -1.02 -3.21 -8.87
N THR A 8 -0.17 -2.61 -9.71
CA THR A 8 0.30 -1.24 -9.51
C THR A 8 -0.91 -0.30 -9.53
N THR A 9 -1.11 0.43 -8.43
CA THR A 9 -2.15 1.46 -8.32
C THR A 9 -1.54 2.87 -8.39
N HIS A 10 -0.28 3.03 -7.99
CA HIS A 10 0.42 4.31 -8.00
C HIS A 10 1.89 4.15 -8.43
N ILE A 11 2.44 5.23 -9.00
CA ILE A 11 3.85 5.32 -9.41
C ILE A 11 4.35 6.65 -8.88
N GLU A 12 5.42 6.62 -8.09
CA GLU A 12 6.08 7.84 -7.61
C GLU A 12 6.99 8.45 -8.68
N SER A 13 7.37 9.71 -8.49
CA SER A 13 8.21 10.46 -9.43
C SER A 13 9.61 9.87 -9.61
N ASP A 14 10.07 9.08 -8.64
CA ASP A 14 11.34 8.35 -8.68
C ASP A 14 11.23 7.00 -9.43
N GLY A 15 10.02 6.62 -9.88
CA GLY A 15 9.73 5.36 -10.55
C GLY A 15 9.35 4.21 -9.60
N THR A 16 9.20 4.46 -8.30
CA THR A 16 8.75 3.44 -7.35
C THR A 16 7.29 3.07 -7.61
N PHE A 17 7.03 1.78 -7.83
CA PHE A 17 5.67 1.27 -8.00
C PHE A 17 5.03 0.94 -6.65
N TRP A 18 3.78 1.35 -6.50
CA TRP A 18 3.00 1.18 -5.29
C TRP A 18 1.68 0.47 -5.58
N LYS A 19 1.23 -0.29 -4.60
CA LYS A 19 -0.03 -1.01 -4.57
C LYS A 19 -0.76 -0.70 -3.27
N CYS A 20 -2.00 -0.23 -3.36
CA CYS A 20 -2.88 -0.04 -2.22
C CYS A 20 -4.06 -1.01 -2.31
N GLU A 21 -4.15 -1.95 -1.38
CA GLU A 21 -5.27 -2.87 -1.25
C GLU A 21 -5.84 -2.80 0.17
N LYS A 22 -7.13 -2.47 0.30
CA LYS A 22 -7.82 -2.40 1.59
C LYS A 22 -7.08 -1.52 2.63
N ASN A 23 -6.62 -0.33 2.20
CA ASN A 23 -5.81 0.59 3.00
C ASN A 23 -4.41 0.07 3.42
N MET A 24 -3.98 -1.08 2.92
CA MET A 24 -2.62 -1.57 3.11
C MET A 24 -1.77 -1.19 1.91
N TRP A 25 -0.68 -0.48 2.18
CA TRP A 25 0.28 -0.08 1.17
C TRP A 25 1.37 -1.11 1.02
N SER A 26 1.76 -1.39 -0.21
CA SER A 26 2.92 -2.21 -0.56
C SER A 26 3.71 -1.53 -1.66
N HIS A 27 5.03 -1.59 -1.57
CA HIS A 27 5.93 -1.10 -2.61
C HIS A 27 6.50 -2.27 -3.41
N TRP A 28 6.79 -2.06 -4.69
CA TRP A 28 7.42 -3.08 -5.52
C TRP A 28 8.92 -3.13 -5.22
N ASN A 29 9.39 -4.28 -4.77
CA ASN A 29 10.81 -4.52 -4.64
C ASN A 29 11.37 -5.05 -5.97
N HIS A 30 12.22 -4.26 -6.63
CA HIS A 30 12.81 -4.62 -7.91
C HIS A 30 13.77 -5.81 -7.83
N TYR A 31 14.48 -6.00 -6.72
CA TYR A 31 15.43 -7.10 -6.52
C TYR A 31 14.71 -8.44 -6.35
N PHE A 32 13.70 -8.49 -5.49
CA PHE A 32 12.92 -9.71 -5.23
C PHE A 32 11.76 -9.91 -6.21
N ARG A 33 11.46 -8.90 -7.03
CA ARG A 33 10.33 -8.86 -7.99
C ARG A 33 9.02 -9.23 -7.29
N LYS A 34 8.78 -8.64 -6.13
CA LYS A 34 7.63 -8.91 -5.25
C LYS A 34 7.11 -7.64 -4.61
N TRP A 35 5.83 -7.65 -4.26
CA TRP A 35 5.22 -6.63 -3.41
C TRP A 35 5.66 -6.84 -1.97
N CYS A 36 6.25 -5.81 -1.37
CA CYS A 36 6.61 -5.77 0.04
C CYS A 36 5.67 -4.81 0.76
N SER A 37 4.97 -5.30 1.78
CA SER A 37 4.11 -4.46 2.61
C SER A 37 4.92 -3.32 3.21
N TYR A 38 4.44 -2.10 3.01
CA TYR A 38 5.04 -0.93 3.60
C TYR A 38 4.57 -0.82 5.06
N VAL A 39 5.51 -1.01 5.98
CA VAL A 39 5.30 -0.92 7.43
C VAL A 39 6.06 0.30 7.98
N GLY A 40 6.02 1.42 7.24
CA GLY A 40 6.48 2.70 7.79
C GLY A 40 5.65 3.10 9.02
N PRO A 41 6.12 4.04 9.86
CA PRO A 41 5.37 4.47 11.04
C PRO A 41 3.97 4.85 10.59
N VAL A 42 2.99 4.05 11.01
CA VAL A 42 1.60 4.25 10.67
C VAL A 42 1.27 5.63 11.19
N ASN A 43 1.10 6.61 10.29
CA ASN A 43 0.62 7.91 10.70
C ASN A 43 -0.71 7.64 11.40
N GLN A 44 -0.79 7.85 12.72
CA GLN A 44 -1.97 7.51 13.50
C GLN A 44 -3.23 8.21 12.94
N ASN A 45 -3.06 9.36 12.26
CA ASN A 45 -4.13 10.05 11.53
C ASN A 45 -4.72 9.24 10.36
N PHE A 46 -4.04 8.17 9.90
CA PHE A 46 -4.52 7.27 8.85
C PHE A 46 -5.34 6.09 9.41
N ILE A 47 -5.22 5.79 10.71
CA ILE A 47 -6.08 4.82 11.41
C ILE A 47 -7.40 5.46 11.86
N ASP A 48 -7.44 6.79 12.03
CA ASP A 48 -8.60 7.49 12.59
C ASP A 48 -9.80 7.62 11.63
N VAL A 49 -9.72 7.02 10.44
CA VAL A 49 -10.85 6.96 9.51
C VAL A 49 -11.11 5.51 9.11
N ARG A 50 -12.08 4.91 9.83
CA ARG A 50 -12.73 3.60 9.63
C ARG A 50 -12.18 2.46 10.49
N MET A 51 -12.56 2.45 11.78
CA MET A 51 -13.45 1.41 12.33
C MET A 51 -14.21 1.98 13.55
N PRO A 52 -15.46 2.47 13.45
CA PRO A 52 -16.37 2.21 14.55
C PRO A 52 -16.52 0.69 14.56
N LEU A 53 -16.00 0.04 15.60
CA LEU A 53 -16.40 -1.33 15.90
C LEU A 53 -17.93 -1.29 16.02
N VAL A 54 -18.60 -1.81 14.99
CA VAL A 54 -20.02 -2.15 15.03
C VAL A 54 -20.24 -2.92 16.32
N GLY A 55 -21.19 -2.45 17.11
CA GLY A 55 -21.49 -3.02 18.42
C GLY A 55 -21.93 -4.48 18.33
N GLU A 56 -21.73 -5.17 19.45
CA GLU A 56 -22.65 -6.21 19.90
C GLU A 56 -22.80 -6.09 21.43
N VAL A 57 -23.99 -6.50 21.85
CA VAL A 57 -24.76 -6.24 23.08
C VAL A 57 -24.12 -6.55 24.43
#